data_AF-A0A941BS10-F1
#
_entry.id   AF-A0A941BS10-F1
#
_cell.length_a   1.000
_cell.length_b   1.000
_cell.length_c   1.000
_cell.angle_alpha   90.00
_cell.angle_beta   90.00
_cell.angle_gamma   90.00
#
_symmetry.space_group_name_H-M   'P 1'
#
loop_
_entity.id
_entity.type
_entity.pdbx_description
1 polymer ?
#
loop_
_entity_poly.entity_id
_entity_poly.type
_entity_poly.pdbx_seq_one_letter_code
_entity_poly.pdbx_strand_id
1 'polypeptide(L)'
;MDENQVPHYLEMWKQTIAVQQHFNDIGWRIRGLALTALTFALGAAAVAAREKSTIQIFGSDIQLSACISALGFILWFSFYFVDQVWYHRLLVGAVRHGEALEAALQAKLPEAGLTKAISQNSPYTANLKVTSFTIHSSAKMRIFYLVGGLTLIVFAVALQMGS
;
A
#
# COMPACT_ATOMS: atom_id res chain seq x y z
N MET A 1 15.65 7.47 33.44
CA MET A 1 14.33 6.93 33.83
C MET A 1 14.47 6.33 35.20
N ASP A 2 13.75 6.89 36.17
CA ASP A 2 13.70 6.38 37.53
C ASP A 2 12.78 5.15 37.59
N GLU A 3 12.97 4.29 38.58
CA GLU A 3 12.22 3.03 38.71
C GLU A 3 10.70 3.26 38.81
N ASN A 4 10.30 4.35 39.46
CA ASN A 4 8.89 4.78 39.57
C ASN A 4 8.28 5.23 38.24
N GLN A 5 9.09 5.56 37.23
CA GLN A 5 8.61 6.03 35.92
C GLN A 5 8.41 4.88 34.91
N VAL A 6 9.00 3.70 35.16
CA VAL A 6 8.91 2.54 34.28
C VAL A 6 7.46 2.19 33.91
N PRO A 7 6.49 2.16 34.85
CA PRO A 7 5.10 1.84 34.50
C PRO A 7 4.48 2.86 33.53
N HIS A 8 4.80 4.15 33.66
CA HIS A 8 4.29 5.18 32.75
C HIS A 8 4.84 5.03 31.33
N TYR A 9 6.13 4.70 31.22
CA TYR A 9 6.75 4.44 29.92
C TYR A 9 6.21 3.15 29.28
N LEU A 10 5.90 2.13 30.08
CA LEU A 10 5.24 0.92 29.58
C LEU A 10 3.84 1.21 29.04
N GLU A 11 3.05 2.05 29.71
CA GLU A 11 1.73 2.45 29.20
C GLU A 11 1.84 3.27 27.91
N MET A 12 2.79 4.20 27.84
CA MET A 12 3.09 4.91 26.58
C MET A 12 3.50 3.96 25.45
N TRP A 13 4.30 2.94 25.77
CA TRP A 13 4.74 1.95 24.80
C TRP A 13 3.58 1.10 24.30
N LYS A 14 2.74 0.58 25.21
CA LYS A 14 1.51 -0.15 24.84
C LYS A 14 0.62 0.66 23.91
N GLN A 15 0.38 1.93 24.23
CA GLN A 15 -0.44 2.80 23.40
C GLN A 15 0.19 3.06 22.03
N THR A 16 1.52 3.20 21.98
CA THR A 16 2.26 3.35 20.72
C THR A 16 2.12 2.11 19.85
N ILE A 17 2.26 0.91 20.42
CA ILE A 17 2.08 -0.36 19.71
C ILE A 17 0.63 -0.50 19.20
N ALA A 18 -0.37 -0.13 20.00
CA ALA A 18 -1.77 -0.15 19.58
C ALA A 18 -2.03 0.75 18.36
N VAL A 19 -1.44 1.95 18.34
CA VAL A 19 -1.53 2.86 17.19
C VAL A 19 -0.81 2.29 15.95
N GLN A 20 0.35 1.64 16.13
CA GLN A 20 1.06 0.97 15.03
C GLN A 20 0.20 -0.16 14.42
N GLN A 21 -0.41 -1.01 15.25
CA GLN A 21 -1.31 -2.07 14.80
C GLN A 21 -2.51 -1.49 14.03
N HIS A 22 -3.14 -0.45 14.58
CA HIS A 22 -4.27 0.20 13.94
C HIS A 22 -3.95 0.75 12.54
N PHE A 23 -2.82 1.44 12.39
CA PHE A 23 -2.41 1.94 11.07
C PHE A 23 -2.04 0.82 10.09
N ASN A 24 -1.43 -0.26 10.57
CA ASN A 24 -1.14 -1.43 9.74
C ASN A 24 -2.43 -2.07 9.22
N ASP A 25 -3.44 -2.24 10.08
CA ASP A 25 -4.73 -2.81 9.72
C ASP A 25 -5.49 -1.93 8.72
N ILE A 26 -5.46 -0.59 8.91
CA ILE A 26 -6.01 0.36 7.94
C ILE A 26 -5.33 0.19 6.57
N GLY A 27 -4.00 0.09 6.54
CA GLY A 27 -3.24 -0.12 5.29
C GLY A 27 -3.66 -1.38 4.55
N TRP A 28 -3.83 -2.51 5.25
CA TRP A 28 -4.34 -3.74 4.66
C TRP A 28 -5.78 -3.62 4.14
N ARG A 29 -6.64 -2.93 4.89
CA ARG A 29 -8.03 -2.69 4.46
C ARG A 29 -8.10 -1.85 3.19
N ILE A 30 -7.27 -0.81 3.08
CA ILE A 30 -7.20 0.04 1.87
C ILE A 30 -6.77 -0.78 0.65
N ARG A 31 -5.75 -1.64 0.79
CA ARG A 31 -5.29 -2.52 -0.30
C ARG A 31 -6.36 -3.55 -0.71
N GLY A 32 -7.07 -4.10 0.27
CA GLY A 32 -8.21 -5.00 0.01
C GLY A 32 -9.30 -4.30 -0.81
N LEU A 33 -9.69 -3.08 -0.40
CA LEU A 33 -10.68 -2.28 -1.14
C LEU A 33 -10.20 -1.92 -2.54
N ALA A 34 -8.92 -1.59 -2.70
CA ALA A 34 -8.32 -1.34 -4.01
C ALA A 34 -8.44 -2.55 -4.94
N LEU A 35 -8.12 -3.77 -4.44
CA LEU A 35 -8.25 -5.01 -5.21
C LEU A 35 -9.71 -5.32 -5.60
N THR A 36 -10.66 -5.05 -4.70
CA THR A 36 -12.08 -5.16 -5.00
C THR A 36 -12.49 -4.20 -6.11
N ALA A 37 -12.07 -2.93 -6.02
CA ALA A 37 -12.34 -1.93 -7.05
C ALA A 37 -11.71 -2.29 -8.41
N LEU A 38 -10.47 -2.81 -8.40
CA LEU A 38 -9.80 -3.32 -9.59
C LEU A 38 -10.58 -4.46 -10.24
N THR A 39 -10.97 -5.45 -9.45
CA THR A 39 -11.76 -6.60 -9.93
C THR A 39 -13.08 -6.15 -10.55
N PHE A 40 -13.77 -5.20 -9.90
CA PHE A 40 -15.01 -4.65 -10.40
C PHE A 40 -14.83 -3.86 -11.70
N ALA A 41 -13.79 -3.02 -11.79
CA ALA A 41 -13.49 -2.25 -13.00
C ALA A 41 -13.17 -3.16 -14.19
N LEU A 42 -12.35 -4.20 -13.99
CA LEU A 42 -12.04 -5.19 -15.03
C LEU A 42 -13.30 -5.95 -15.47
N GLY A 43 -14.12 -6.39 -14.52
CA GLY A 43 -15.39 -7.08 -14.81
C GLY A 43 -16.37 -6.20 -15.59
N ALA A 44 -16.58 -4.96 -15.15
CA ALA A 44 -17.48 -4.01 -15.81
C ALA A 44 -17.00 -3.68 -17.24
N ALA A 45 -15.70 -3.45 -17.41
CA ALA A 45 -15.10 -3.21 -18.73
C ALA A 45 -15.23 -4.42 -19.65
N ALA A 46 -15.02 -5.65 -19.13
CA ALA A 46 -15.21 -6.89 -19.90
C ALA A 46 -16.66 -7.09 -20.36
N VAL A 47 -17.63 -6.78 -19.49
CA VAL A 47 -19.06 -6.83 -19.85
C VAL A 47 -19.38 -5.80 -20.93
N ALA A 48 -18.95 -4.55 -20.75
CA ALA A 48 -19.18 -3.48 -21.73
C ALA A 48 -18.52 -3.77 -23.09
N ALA A 49 -17.40 -4.50 -23.12
CA ALA A 49 -16.73 -4.88 -24.36
C ALA A 49 -17.60 -5.77 -25.26
N ARG A 50 -18.57 -6.51 -24.69
CA ARG A 50 -19.47 -7.37 -25.45
C ARG A 50 -20.47 -6.58 -26.31
N GLU A 51 -20.82 -5.38 -25.88
CA GLU A 51 -21.83 -4.54 -26.55
C GLU A 51 -21.22 -3.73 -27.71
N LYS A 52 -19.88 -3.66 -27.82
CA LYS A 52 -19.14 -2.83 -28.78
C LYS A 52 -19.57 -1.36 -28.82
N SER A 53 -20.14 -0.87 -27.72
CA SER A 53 -20.60 0.51 -27.57
C SER A 53 -19.42 1.47 -27.65
N THR A 54 -19.49 2.45 -28.56
CA THR A 54 -18.51 3.53 -28.68
C THR A 54 -19.11 4.85 -28.21
N ILE A 55 -18.23 5.73 -27.73
CA ILE A 55 -18.55 7.10 -27.39
C ILE A 55 -17.61 8.04 -28.14
N GLN A 56 -18.14 9.13 -28.67
CA GLN A 56 -17.34 10.15 -29.33
C GLN A 56 -16.72 11.10 -28.31
N ILE A 57 -15.40 11.08 -28.22
CA ILE A 57 -14.62 11.97 -27.36
C ILE A 57 -13.58 12.67 -28.24
N PHE A 58 -13.57 14.01 -28.24
CA PHE A 58 -12.67 14.84 -29.06
C PHE A 58 -12.64 14.45 -30.55
N GLY A 59 -13.78 14.02 -31.10
CA GLY A 59 -13.89 13.61 -32.52
C GLY A 59 -13.33 12.22 -32.83
N SER A 60 -12.92 11.43 -31.83
CA SER A 60 -12.51 10.04 -31.98
C SER A 60 -13.52 9.09 -31.33
N ASP A 61 -13.78 7.95 -31.98
CA ASP A 61 -14.62 6.89 -31.42
C ASP A 61 -13.82 6.05 -30.42
N ILE A 62 -14.12 6.21 -29.14
CA ILE A 62 -13.49 5.45 -28.05
C ILE A 62 -14.47 4.40 -27.54
N GLN A 63 -13.99 3.20 -27.27
CA GLN A 63 -14.85 2.15 -26.73
C GLN A 63 -15.22 2.43 -25.28
N LEU A 64 -16.50 2.23 -24.94
CA LEU A 64 -17.01 2.40 -23.58
C LEU A 64 -16.25 1.50 -22.59
N SER A 65 -15.89 0.28 -23.00
CA SER A 65 -15.09 -0.67 -22.22
C SER A 65 -13.71 -0.12 -21.84
N ALA A 66 -13.02 0.53 -22.79
CA ALA A 66 -11.74 1.19 -22.55
C ALA A 66 -11.90 2.38 -21.60
N CYS A 67 -12.97 3.16 -21.72
CA CYS A 67 -13.28 4.26 -20.80
C CYS A 67 -13.55 3.78 -19.37
N ILE A 68 -14.29 2.68 -19.19
CA ILE A 68 -14.52 2.07 -17.88
C ILE A 68 -13.21 1.61 -17.25
N SER A 69 -12.32 0.98 -18.03
CA SER A 69 -10.99 0.58 -17.54
C SER A 69 -10.14 1.80 -17.14
N ALA A 70 -10.19 2.89 -17.92
CA ALA A 70 -9.51 4.14 -17.60
C ALA A 70 -10.04 4.79 -16.31
N LEU A 71 -11.36 4.78 -16.07
CA LEU A 71 -11.95 5.22 -14.80
C LEU A 71 -11.49 4.35 -13.63
N GLY A 72 -11.42 3.02 -13.84
CA GLY A 72 -10.82 2.08 -12.89
C GLY A 72 -9.38 2.44 -12.55
N PHE A 73 -8.60 2.88 -13.54
CA PHE A 73 -7.21 3.31 -13.34
C PHE A 73 -7.11 4.58 -12.48
N ILE A 74 -7.98 5.56 -12.72
CA ILE A 74 -8.05 6.78 -11.89
C ILE A 74 -8.40 6.44 -10.43
N LEU A 75 -9.36 5.53 -10.23
CA LEU A 75 -9.74 5.08 -8.88
C LEU A 75 -8.59 4.31 -8.21
N TRP A 76 -7.94 3.40 -8.94
CA TRP A 76 -6.77 2.66 -8.46
C TRP A 76 -5.63 3.61 -8.04
N PHE A 77 -5.38 4.64 -8.84
CA PHE A 77 -4.39 5.67 -8.54
C PHE A 77 -4.77 6.51 -7.32
N SER A 78 -6.06 6.76 -7.11
CA SER A 78 -6.56 7.43 -5.89
C SER A 78 -6.27 6.59 -4.64
N PHE A 79 -6.47 5.28 -4.70
CA PHE A 79 -6.08 4.37 -3.61
C PHE A 79 -4.57 4.39 -3.34
N TYR A 80 -3.73 4.46 -4.38
CA TYR A 80 -2.29 4.60 -4.23
C TYR A 80 -1.92 5.87 -3.44
N PHE A 81 -2.55 7.01 -3.74
CA PHE A 81 -2.31 8.24 -3.02
C PHE A 81 -2.68 8.13 -1.54
N VAL A 82 -3.86 7.59 -1.24
CA VAL A 82 -4.33 7.42 0.13
C VAL A 82 -3.40 6.47 0.91
N ASP A 83 -3.05 5.30 0.36
CA ASP A 83 -2.17 4.35 1.04
C ASP A 83 -0.76 4.91 1.20
N GLN A 84 -0.11 5.35 0.12
CA GLN A 84 1.32 5.69 0.15
C GLN A 84 1.62 7.09 0.72
N VAL A 85 0.82 8.10 0.34
CA VAL A 85 1.13 9.48 0.68
C VAL A 85 0.60 9.83 2.06
N TRP A 86 -0.52 9.25 2.47
CA TRP A 86 -1.14 9.54 3.76
C TRP A 86 -0.82 8.46 4.80
N TYR A 87 -1.41 7.27 4.67
CA TYR A 87 -1.39 6.27 5.76
C TYR A 87 -0.04 5.62 5.99
N HIS A 88 0.73 5.32 4.94
CA HIS A 88 2.07 4.77 5.08
C HIS A 88 3.00 5.70 5.85
N ARG A 89 2.87 7.02 5.66
CA ARG A 89 3.66 8.01 6.40
C ARG A 89 3.29 8.04 7.88
N LEU A 90 2.00 7.91 8.20
CA LEU A 90 1.52 7.83 9.58
C LEU A 90 2.03 6.55 10.27
N LEU A 91 1.96 5.41 9.59
CA LEU A 91 2.50 4.14 10.08
C LEU A 91 4.00 4.23 10.38
N VAL A 92 4.79 4.75 9.43
CA VAL A 92 6.23 4.94 9.62
C VAL A 92 6.54 5.90 10.77
N GLY A 93 5.73 6.95 10.96
CA GLY A 93 5.85 7.85 12.11
C GLY A 93 5.64 7.13 13.45
N ALA A 94 4.58 6.31 13.55
CA ALA A 94 4.29 5.52 14.76
C ALA A 94 5.38 4.48 15.06
N VAL A 95 5.94 3.84 14.03
CA VAL A 95 7.08 2.91 14.14
C VAL A 95 8.32 3.62 14.68
N ARG A 96 8.71 4.75 14.09
CA ARG A 96 9.88 5.53 14.54
C ARG A 96 9.75 6.01 15.99
N HIS A 97 8.55 6.45 16.37
CA HIS A 97 8.29 6.81 17.76
C HIS A 97 8.43 5.60 18.70
N GLY A 98 7.88 4.44 18.31
CA GLY A 98 8.02 3.19 19.05
C GLY A 98 9.47 2.75 19.22
N GLU A 99 10.28 2.81 18.17
CA GLU A 99 11.72 2.48 18.25
C GLU A 99 12.47 3.39 19.22
N ALA A 100 12.17 4.70 19.21
CA ALA A 100 12.79 5.65 20.13
C ALA A 100 12.38 5.38 21.59
N LEU A 101 11.11 5.01 21.81
CA LEU A 101 10.59 4.67 23.14
C LEU A 101 11.16 3.34 23.65
N GLU A 102 11.27 2.33 22.79
CA GLU A 102 11.90 1.05 23.11
C GLU A 102 13.38 1.23 23.46
N ALA A 103 14.11 2.08 22.74
CA ALA A 103 15.51 2.38 23.05
C ALA A 103 15.67 3.01 24.45
N ALA A 104 14.73 3.85 24.89
CA ALA A 104 14.73 4.40 26.25
C ALA A 104 14.39 3.33 27.30
N LEU A 105 13.45 2.42 26.99
CA LEU A 105 13.07 1.31 27.87
C LEU A 105 14.18 0.26 28.03
N GLN A 106 14.98 0.01 26.99
CA GLN A 106 16.09 -0.95 27.01
C GLN A 106 17.10 -0.71 28.14
N ALA A 107 17.25 0.52 28.62
CA ALA A 107 18.14 0.84 29.75
C ALA A 107 17.73 0.16 31.06
N LYS A 108 16.46 -0.24 31.21
CA LYS A 108 15.92 -0.90 32.41
C LYS A 108 15.26 -2.24 32.11
N LEU A 109 14.77 -2.43 30.88
CA LEU A 109 14.14 -3.64 30.38
C LEU A 109 14.88 -4.07 29.10
N PRO A 110 16.00 -4.81 29.23
CA PRO A 110 16.88 -5.10 28.09
C PRO A 110 16.19 -5.85 26.94
N GLU A 111 15.11 -6.58 27.23
CA GLU A 111 14.33 -7.32 26.23
C GLU A 111 13.31 -6.47 25.46
N ALA A 112 13.12 -5.19 25.81
CA ALA A 112 12.31 -4.27 25.01
C ALA A 112 12.94 -4.11 23.61
N GLY A 113 12.15 -4.03 22.54
CA GLY A 113 12.70 -3.90 21.19
C GLY A 113 11.91 -4.58 20.07
N LEU A 114 10.61 -4.82 20.25
CA LEU A 114 9.78 -5.51 19.27
C LEU A 114 9.69 -4.70 17.96
N THR A 115 9.39 -3.41 18.06
CA THR A 115 9.28 -2.53 16.88
C THR A 115 10.60 -2.50 16.11
N LYS A 116 11.73 -2.36 16.83
CA LYS A 116 13.07 -2.38 16.21
C LYS A 116 13.38 -3.71 15.53
N ALA A 117 13.05 -4.83 16.16
CA ALA A 117 13.25 -6.16 15.60
C ALA A 117 12.42 -6.35 14.31
N ILE A 118 11.17 -5.90 14.28
CA ILE A 118 10.32 -5.95 13.08
C ILE A 118 10.92 -5.10 11.97
N SER A 119 11.33 -3.86 12.25
CA SER A 119 11.93 -2.96 11.26
C SER A 119 13.21 -3.52 10.65
N GLN A 120 14.06 -4.19 11.43
CA GLN A 120 15.30 -4.81 10.94
C GLN A 120 15.06 -6.03 10.07
N ASN A 121 14.01 -6.81 10.34
CA ASN A 121 13.65 -8.01 9.59
C ASN A 121 12.70 -7.74 8.40
N SER A 122 12.16 -6.52 8.27
CA SER A 122 11.22 -6.15 7.21
C SER A 122 11.81 -6.03 5.79
N PRO A 123 13.05 -5.50 5.60
CA PRO A 123 13.65 -5.39 4.27
C PRO A 123 13.84 -6.77 3.64
N TYR A 124 13.40 -6.93 2.40
CA TYR A 124 13.65 -8.16 1.64
C TYR A 124 14.86 -7.96 0.74
N THR A 125 15.95 -8.68 0.99
CA THR A 125 17.14 -8.63 0.13
C THR A 125 17.05 -9.73 -0.92
N ALA A 126 16.83 -9.34 -2.17
CA ALA A 126 16.89 -10.25 -3.30
C ALA A 126 18.36 -10.35 -3.76
N ASN A 127 18.94 -11.54 -3.66
CA ASN A 127 20.28 -11.80 -4.18
C ASN A 127 20.16 -12.27 -5.65
N LEU A 128 20.47 -11.40 -6.61
CA LEU A 128 20.80 -11.83 -7.96
C LEU A 128 22.28 -12.21 -8.03
N LYS A 129 22.64 -13.14 -8.92
CA LYS A 129 24.01 -13.66 -9.11
C LYS A 129 25.11 -12.57 -9.28
N VAL A 130 24.75 -11.32 -9.55
CA VAL A 130 25.68 -10.21 -9.82
C VAL A 130 25.47 -9.02 -8.86
N THR A 131 24.36 -8.95 -8.13
CA THR A 131 24.06 -7.81 -7.23
C THR A 131 22.93 -8.15 -6.25
N SER A 132 23.04 -7.65 -5.01
CA SER A 132 22.00 -7.73 -3.99
C SER A 132 21.19 -6.43 -3.97
N PHE A 133 19.88 -6.53 -4.13
CA PHE A 133 18.98 -5.38 -4.00
C PHE A 133 18.11 -5.54 -2.75
N THR A 134 18.15 -4.55 -1.86
CA THR A 134 17.29 -4.51 -0.67
C THR A 134 16.00 -3.75 -0.98
N ILE A 135 14.89 -4.49 -0.99
CA ILE A 135 13.55 -3.96 -1.23
C ILE A 135 12.94 -3.57 0.12
N HIS A 136 12.89 -2.26 0.37
CA HIS A 136 12.17 -1.68 1.52
C HIS A 136 10.65 -1.74 1.32
N SER A 137 9.89 -1.67 2.43
CA SER A 137 8.43 -1.77 2.42
C SER A 137 7.74 -0.76 1.51
N SER A 138 8.30 0.46 1.38
CA SER A 138 7.82 1.47 0.43
C SER A 138 7.94 1.02 -1.03
N ALA A 139 8.99 0.27 -1.38
CA ALA A 139 9.17 -0.26 -2.73
C ALA A 139 8.21 -1.41 -3.02
N LYS A 140 7.95 -2.30 -2.04
CA LYS A 140 6.94 -3.37 -2.15
C LYS A 140 5.56 -2.81 -2.49
N MET A 141 5.15 -1.73 -1.82
CA MET A 141 3.89 -1.04 -2.07
C MET A 141 3.84 -0.43 -3.48
N ARG A 142 4.91 0.25 -3.92
CA ARG A 142 4.98 0.80 -5.27
C ARG A 142 4.83 -0.28 -6.34
N ILE A 143 5.48 -1.42 -6.15
CA ILE A 143 5.36 -2.57 -7.07
C ILE A 143 3.91 -3.05 -7.14
N PHE A 144 3.24 -3.22 -5.98
CA PHE A 144 1.84 -3.63 -5.93
C PHE A 144 0.92 -2.71 -6.75
N TYR A 145 1.02 -1.39 -6.54
CA TYR A 145 0.20 -0.43 -7.27
C TYR A 145 0.60 -0.29 -8.74
N LEU A 146 1.89 -0.43 -9.05
CA LEU A 146 2.38 -0.40 -10.43
C LEU A 146 1.85 -1.59 -11.23
N VAL A 147 1.87 -2.80 -10.67
CA VAL A 147 1.32 -3.99 -11.32
C VAL A 147 -0.17 -3.83 -11.59
N GLY A 148 -0.97 -3.43 -10.59
CA GLY A 148 -2.40 -3.22 -10.79
C GLY A 148 -2.73 -2.12 -11.80
N GLY A 149 -1.96 -1.02 -11.80
CA GLY A 149 -2.11 0.08 -12.74
C GLY A 149 -1.75 -0.34 -14.18
N LEU A 150 -0.65 -1.06 -14.36
CA LEU A 150 -0.26 -1.60 -15.67
C LEU A 150 -1.31 -2.58 -16.21
N THR A 151 -1.88 -3.43 -15.35
CA THR A 151 -2.97 -4.33 -15.75
C THR A 151 -4.14 -3.56 -16.35
N LEU A 152 -4.59 -2.47 -15.71
CA LEU A 152 -5.70 -1.64 -16.22
C LEU A 152 -5.36 -0.93 -17.53
N ILE A 153 -4.12 -0.46 -17.69
CA ILE A 153 -3.66 0.20 -18.93
C ILE A 153 -3.60 -0.81 -20.07
N VAL A 154 -2.94 -1.95 -19.87
CA VAL A 154 -2.84 -3.02 -20.87
C VAL A 154 -4.22 -3.51 -21.26
N PHE A 155 -5.11 -3.68 -20.28
CA PHE A 155 -6.48 -4.07 -20.53
C PHE A 155 -7.26 -3.03 -21.33
N ALA A 156 -7.14 -1.74 -20.99
CA ALA A 156 -7.78 -0.66 -21.73
C ALA A 156 -7.31 -0.59 -23.21
N VAL A 157 -6.00 -0.74 -23.45
CA VAL A 157 -5.42 -0.75 -24.81
C VAL A 157 -5.90 -1.97 -25.58
N ALA A 158 -5.87 -3.16 -24.96
CA ALA A 158 -6.34 -4.39 -25.59
C ALA A 158 -7.82 -4.31 -25.97
N LEU A 159 -8.65 -3.74 -25.10
CA LEU A 159 -10.06 -3.50 -25.40
C LEU A 159 -10.20 -2.55 -26.60
N GLN A 160 -9.54 -1.40 -26.58
CA GLN A 160 -9.61 -0.42 -27.65
C GLN A 160 -9.15 -0.96 -29.02
N MET A 161 -8.15 -1.85 -29.04
CA MET A 161 -7.64 -2.45 -30.28
C MET A 161 -8.42 -3.69 -30.74
N GLY A 162 -9.10 -4.38 -29.82
CA GLY A 162 -9.68 -5.71 -30.04
C GLY A 162 -11.16 -5.73 -30.45
N SER A 163 -11.85 -4.57 -30.52
CA SER A 163 -13.27 -4.51 -30.92
C SER A 163 -13.50 -4.04 -32.34
#